data_AF-A0A929WA38-F1
#
_entry.id   AF-A0A929WA38-F1
#
_cell.length_a   1.000
_cell.length_b   1.000
_cell.length_c   1.000
_cell.angle_alpha   90.00
_cell.angle_beta   90.00
_cell.angle_gamma   90.00
#
_symmetry.space_group_name_H-M   'P 1'
#
loop_
_entity.id
_entity.type
_entity.pdbx_description
1 polymer ?
#
loop_
_entity_poly.entity_id
_entity_poly.type
_entity_poly.pdbx_seq_one_letter_code
_entity_poly.pdbx_strand_id
1 'polypeptide(L)'
;AAPCRPRNAKLMMKYKRALAPAEQKADMPYAEEYARKPYLTITQWGAADIDADIAQCGLAGSPTKVKTVQNVVFATKESRTLTGSDADVEQLIVELLDSHTIG
;
A
#
# COMPACT_ATOMS: atom_id res chain seq x y z
N ALA A 1 -29.55 -26.36 -18.81
CA ALA A 1 -28.10 -26.14 -18.56
C ALA A 1 -27.92 -24.84 -17.77
N ALA A 2 -26.97 -24.76 -16.84
CA ALA A 2 -26.69 -23.51 -16.15
C ALA A 2 -26.27 -22.42 -17.16
N PRO A 3 -26.63 -21.14 -16.96
CA PRO A 3 -26.25 -20.07 -17.88
C PRO A 3 -24.73 -20.02 -18.03
N CYS A 4 -24.27 -19.82 -19.27
CA CYS A 4 -22.84 -19.69 -19.56
C CYS A 4 -22.25 -18.53 -18.74
N ARG A 5 -21.08 -18.75 -18.15
CA ARG A 5 -20.35 -17.67 -17.46
C ARG A 5 -20.07 -16.53 -18.44
N PRO A 6 -20.23 -15.26 -18.00
CA PRO A 6 -19.90 -14.11 -18.84
C PRO A 6 -18.42 -14.15 -19.24
N ARG A 7 -18.10 -13.57 -20.39
CA ARG A 7 -16.75 -13.59 -20.98
C ARG A 7 -15.68 -13.11 -20.00
N ASN A 8 -15.97 -12.02 -19.27
CA ASN A 8 -15.04 -11.44 -18.29
C ASN A 8 -14.75 -12.39 -17.13
N ALA A 9 -15.77 -13.09 -16.62
CA ALA A 9 -15.59 -14.09 -15.57
C ALA A 9 -14.73 -15.27 -16.06
N LYS A 10 -14.85 -15.69 -17.33
CA LYS A 10 -13.98 -16.74 -17.89
C LYS A 10 -12.52 -16.30 -17.94
N LEU A 11 -12.26 -15.04 -18.34
CA LEU A 11 -10.91 -14.48 -18.40
C LEU A 11 -10.27 -14.36 -17.02
N MET A 12 -11.01 -13.84 -16.04
CA MET A 12 -10.56 -13.77 -14.64
C MET A 12 -10.25 -15.18 -14.08
N MET A 13 -11.15 -16.14 -14.32
CA MET A 13 -11.01 -17.50 -13.79
C MET A 13 -9.86 -18.28 -14.45
N LYS A 14 -9.37 -17.87 -15.63
CA LYS A 14 -8.18 -18.45 -16.26
C LYS A 14 -6.94 -18.33 -15.36
N TYR A 15 -6.83 -17.24 -14.59
CA TYR A 15 -5.68 -16.93 -13.73
C TYR A 15 -5.98 -17.06 -12.23
N LYS A 16 -7.11 -17.68 -11.84
CA LYS A 16 -7.56 -17.79 -10.43
C LYS A 16 -6.51 -18.35 -9.46
N ARG A 17 -5.59 -19.18 -9.96
CA ARG A 17 -4.54 -19.85 -9.18
C ARG A 17 -3.15 -19.42 -9.62
N ALA A 18 -2.99 -18.25 -10.24
CA ALA A 18 -1.67 -17.80 -10.61
C ALA A 18 -0.85 -17.53 -9.32
N LEU A 19 0.38 -18.07 -9.24
CA LEU A 19 1.27 -17.94 -8.09
C LEU A 19 2.70 -17.68 -8.55
N ALA A 20 3.46 -16.95 -7.74
CA ALA A 20 4.90 -16.80 -7.93
C ALA A 20 5.66 -18.06 -7.48
N PRO A 21 6.85 -18.37 -8.05
CA PRO A 21 7.66 -19.53 -7.66
C PRO A 21 7.91 -19.65 -6.16
N ALA A 22 8.17 -18.54 -5.45
CA ALA A 22 8.40 -18.55 -4.00
C ALA A 22 7.16 -18.93 -3.18
N GLU A 23 5.97 -18.80 -3.75
CA GLU A 23 4.70 -19.13 -3.08
C GLU A 23 4.26 -20.57 -3.34
N GLN A 24 4.82 -21.23 -4.37
CA GLN A 24 4.49 -22.59 -4.73
C GLN A 24 5.07 -23.58 -3.70
N LYS A 25 4.18 -24.31 -3.03
CA LYS A 25 4.54 -25.36 -2.07
C LYS A 25 4.38 -26.73 -2.73
N ALA A 26 5.23 -27.67 -2.34
CA ALA A 26 5.20 -29.03 -2.88
C ALA A 26 3.86 -29.77 -2.62
N ASP A 27 3.19 -29.47 -1.51
CA ASP A 27 1.94 -30.11 -1.07
C ASP A 27 0.67 -29.40 -1.56
N MET A 28 0.73 -28.75 -2.74
CA MET A 28 -0.44 -28.07 -3.28
C MET A 28 -1.36 -29.04 -4.03
N PRO A 29 -2.70 -29.03 -3.78
CA PRO A 29 -3.65 -29.94 -4.42
C PRO A 29 -3.82 -29.74 -5.93
N TYR A 30 -3.09 -28.80 -6.53
CA TYR A 30 -3.09 -28.47 -7.96
C TYR A 30 -1.67 -28.20 -8.49
N ALA A 31 -0.64 -28.76 -7.84
CA ALA A 31 0.76 -28.58 -8.24
C ALA A 31 1.03 -28.95 -9.71
N GLU A 32 0.39 -30.02 -10.20
CA GLU A 32 0.49 -30.48 -11.59
C GLU A 32 -0.01 -29.45 -12.62
N GLU A 33 -0.93 -28.56 -12.21
CA GLU A 33 -1.46 -27.55 -13.14
C GLU A 33 -0.42 -26.51 -13.54
N TYR A 34 0.57 -26.21 -12.68
CA TYR A 34 1.62 -25.25 -13.00
C TYR A 34 2.57 -25.76 -14.09
N ALA A 35 2.84 -27.07 -14.09
CA ALA A 35 3.62 -27.71 -15.17
C ALA A 35 2.86 -27.68 -16.51
N ARG A 36 1.53 -27.92 -16.48
CA ARG A 36 0.69 -27.94 -17.68
C ARG A 36 0.33 -26.54 -18.21
N LYS A 37 0.27 -25.54 -17.33
CA LYS A 37 -0.19 -24.18 -17.64
C LYS A 37 0.88 -23.16 -17.23
N PRO A 38 1.91 -22.94 -18.07
CA PRO A 38 2.99 -22.01 -17.75
C PRO A 38 2.51 -20.59 -17.44
N TYR A 39 1.38 -20.18 -18.02
CA TYR A 39 0.75 -18.88 -17.78
C TYR A 39 0.18 -18.69 -16.36
N LEU A 40 0.15 -19.73 -15.52
CA LEU A 40 -0.19 -19.61 -14.09
C LEU A 40 1.03 -19.25 -13.23
N THR A 41 2.25 -19.39 -13.76
CA THR A 41 3.46 -19.03 -13.03
C THR A 41 3.77 -17.56 -13.27
N ILE A 42 3.66 -16.75 -12.22
CA ILE A 42 3.98 -15.32 -12.28
C ILE A 42 5.50 -15.18 -12.19
N THR A 43 6.13 -14.52 -13.16
CA THR A 43 7.57 -14.27 -13.13
C THR A 43 7.91 -13.42 -11.91
N GLN A 44 8.80 -13.94 -11.08
CA GLN A 44 9.34 -13.27 -9.90
C GLN A 44 10.79 -12.90 -10.18
N TRP A 45 11.15 -11.66 -9.88
CA TRP A 45 12.51 -11.14 -10.00
C TRP A 45 13.02 -10.77 -8.61
N GLY A 46 14.19 -11.27 -8.26
CA GLY A 46 14.98 -10.85 -7.11
C GLY A 46 16.10 -9.91 -7.51
N ALA A 47 16.83 -9.40 -6.51
CA ALA A 47 17.97 -8.49 -6.72
C ALA A 47 19.08 -9.14 -7.58
N ALA A 48 19.30 -10.45 -7.44
CA ALA A 48 20.28 -11.20 -8.23
C ALA A 48 19.87 -11.34 -9.71
N ASP A 49 18.57 -11.38 -10.01
CA ASP A 49 18.08 -11.57 -11.39
C ASP A 49 18.26 -10.30 -12.24
N ILE A 50 18.46 -9.15 -11.60
CA ILE A 50 18.62 -7.84 -12.26
C ILE A 50 20.01 -7.22 -12.04
N ASP A 51 20.95 -7.97 -11.46
CA ASP A 51 22.29 -7.47 -11.08
C ASP A 51 22.23 -6.18 -10.25
N ALA A 52 21.30 -6.11 -9.30
CA ALA A 52 21.13 -4.93 -8.45
C ALA A 52 22.27 -4.79 -7.45
N ASP A 53 22.78 -3.56 -7.31
CA ASP A 53 23.70 -3.22 -6.23
C ASP A 53 22.98 -3.26 -4.87
N ILE A 54 23.29 -4.29 -4.09
CA ILE A 54 22.69 -4.53 -2.78
C ILE A 54 22.99 -3.38 -1.82
N ALA A 55 24.13 -2.69 -1.96
CA ALA A 55 24.47 -1.54 -1.13
C ALA A 55 23.53 -0.35 -1.38
N GLN A 56 22.96 -0.26 -2.57
CA GLN A 56 21.97 0.76 -2.95
C GLN A 56 20.52 0.29 -2.80
N CYS A 57 20.29 -0.90 -2.26
CA CYS A 57 18.95 -1.42 -2.04
C CYS A 57 18.50 -1.29 -0.57
N GLY A 58 17.17 -1.20 -0.38
CA GLY A 58 16.54 -1.23 0.94
C GLY A 58 16.99 -0.10 1.87
N LEU A 59 17.14 -0.42 3.16
CA LEU A 59 17.54 0.57 4.16
C LEU A 59 18.98 1.05 3.97
N ALA A 60 19.88 0.18 3.49
CA ALA A 60 21.30 0.52 3.29
C ALA A 60 21.48 1.55 2.15
N GLY A 61 20.67 1.43 1.10
CA GLY A 61 20.70 2.35 -0.02
C GLY A 61 19.90 3.64 0.14
N SER A 62 19.06 3.73 1.17
CA SER A 62 18.20 4.90 1.37
C SER A 62 18.99 6.07 1.99
N PRO A 63 19.07 7.24 1.33
CA PRO A 63 19.74 8.41 1.90
C PRO A 63 19.05 8.97 3.15
N THR A 64 17.77 8.65 3.34
CA THR A 64 16.95 9.10 4.47
C THR A 64 16.52 7.93 5.34
N LYS A 65 16.35 8.18 6.64
CA LYS A 65 15.86 7.21 7.62
C LYS A 65 14.76 7.84 8.47
N VAL A 66 13.58 7.23 8.47
CA VAL A 66 12.44 7.68 9.28
C VAL A 66 12.80 7.57 10.76
N LYS A 67 12.76 8.69 11.49
CA LYS A 67 13.12 8.76 12.91
C LYS A 67 11.91 8.51 13.82
N THR A 68 10.78 9.14 13.50
CA THR A 68 9.53 9.05 14.27
C THR A 68 8.36 9.12 13.32
N VAL A 69 7.37 8.24 13.50
CA VAL A 69 6.10 8.30 12.77
C VAL A 69 5.08 8.97 13.67
N GLN A 70 4.53 10.09 13.22
CA GLN A 70 3.44 10.78 13.89
C GLN A 70 2.13 10.42 13.21
N ASN A 71 1.17 9.88 13.95
CA ASN A 71 -0.18 9.66 13.45
C ASN A 71 -1.00 10.92 13.73
N VAL A 72 -1.30 11.69 12.68
CA VAL A 72 -2.16 12.87 12.79
C VAL A 72 -3.61 12.41 12.66
N VAL A 73 -4.29 12.29 13.80
CA VAL A 73 -5.74 12.10 13.83
C VAL A 73 -6.38 13.47 13.74
N PHE A 74 -7.08 13.74 12.63
CA PHE A 74 -7.93 14.92 12.51
C PHE A 74 -9.14 14.77 13.44
N ALA A 75 -8.95 15.14 14.71
CA ALA A 75 -9.97 15.00 15.75
C ALA A 75 -11.11 16.02 15.62
N THR A 76 -10.88 17.14 14.93
CA THR A 76 -11.82 18.27 14.97
C THR A 76 -12.55 18.43 13.64
N LYS A 77 -13.84 18.12 13.65
CA LYS A 77 -14.83 18.45 12.60
C LYS A 77 -15.70 19.65 13.00
N GLU A 78 -15.21 20.49 13.91
CA GLU A 78 -15.98 21.61 14.44
C GLU A 78 -15.55 22.91 13.76
N SER A 79 -16.44 23.46 12.94
CA SER A 79 -16.35 24.84 12.49
C SER A 79 -16.72 25.77 13.65
N ARG A 80 -15.81 26.67 14.05
CA ARG A 80 -16.12 27.74 15.01
C ARG A 80 -16.41 29.03 14.27
N THR A 81 -17.46 29.74 14.68
CA THR A 81 -17.76 31.09 14.22
C THR A 81 -17.29 32.06 15.28
N LEU A 82 -16.30 32.88 14.94
CA LEU A 82 -15.71 33.88 15.83
C LEU A 82 -16.26 35.28 15.49
N THR A 83 -16.32 36.17 16.48
CA THR A 83 -16.66 37.57 16.28
C THR A 83 -15.40 38.42 16.08
N GLY A 84 -15.56 39.69 15.70
CA GLY A 84 -14.44 40.65 15.62
C GLY A 84 -14.00 41.23 16.96
N SER A 85 -14.32 40.58 18.08
CA SER A 85 -13.90 41.03 19.40
C SER A 85 -12.44 40.66 19.67
N ASP A 86 -11.73 41.50 20.42
CA ASP A 86 -10.30 41.28 20.70
C ASP A 86 -10.04 39.94 21.43
N ALA A 87 -10.96 39.50 22.28
CA ALA A 87 -10.87 38.24 23.00
C ALA A 87 -10.95 37.00 22.09
N ASP A 88 -11.85 37.02 21.09
CA ASP A 88 -11.99 35.91 20.14
C ASP A 88 -10.75 35.81 19.21
N VAL A 89 -10.16 36.95 18.85
CA VAL A 89 -8.94 37.02 18.04
C VAL A 89 -7.74 36.48 18.83
N GLU A 90 -7.58 36.88 20.09
CA GLU A 90 -6.51 36.40 20.95
C GLU A 90 -6.59 34.88 21.16
N GLN A 91 -7.81 34.37 21.41
CA GLN A 91 -8.04 32.93 21.56
C GLN A 91 -7.69 32.13 20.30
N LEU A 92 -8.03 32.65 19.11
CA LEU A 92 -7.68 32.04 17.83
C LEU A 92 -6.17 31.96 17.62
N ILE A 93 -5.44 33.04 17.93
CA ILE A 93 -3.98 33.09 17.75
C ILE A 93 -3.29 32.06 18.65
N VAL A 94 -3.72 31.94 19.92
CA VAL A 94 -3.19 30.94 20.85
C VAL A 94 -3.42 29.52 20.33
N GLU A 95 -4.62 29.22 19.84
CA GLU A 95 -4.95 27.90 19.29
C GLU A 95 -4.12 27.56 18.03
N LEU A 96 -3.87 28.54 17.16
CA LEU A 96 -3.06 28.35 15.95
C LEU A 96 -1.57 28.14 16.24
N LEU A 97 -1.05 28.77 17.30
CA LEU A 97 0.31 28.55 17.80
C LEU A 97 0.45 27.15 18.40
N ASP A 98 -0.49 26.75 19.27
CA ASP A 98 -0.48 25.43 19.91
C ASP A 98 -0.60 24.29 18.89
N SER A 99 -1.42 24.49 17.85
CA SER A 99 -1.56 23.55 16.73
C SER A 99 -0.38 23.55 15.75
N HIS A 100 0.63 24.39 15.97
CA HIS A 100 1.79 24.57 15.08
C HIS A 100 1.38 24.87 13.64
N THR A 101 0.24 25.55 13.48
CA THR A 101 -0.30 25.95 12.17
C THR A 101 0.32 27.27 11.71
N ILE A 102 0.62 28.15 12.67
CA ILE A 102 1.43 29.35 12.50
C ILE A 102 2.57 29.30 13.52
N GLY A 103 3.82 29.36 13.06
CA GLY A 103 5.02 29.13 13.88
C GLY A 103 5.74 27.86 13.48
#